data_AF-A0A967NWE8-F1
#
_entry.id   AF-A0A967NWE8-F1
#
_cell.length_a   1.000
_cell.length_b   1.000
_cell.length_c   1.000
_cell.angle_alpha   90.00
_cell.angle_beta   90.00
_cell.angle_gamma   90.00
#
_symmetry.space_group_name_H-M   'P 1'
#
loop_
_entity.id
_entity.type
_entity.pdbx_description
1 polymer ?
#
loop_
_entity_poly.entity_id
_entity_poly.type
_entity_poly.pdbx_seq_one_letter_code
_entity_poly.pdbx_strand_id
1 'polypeptide(L)' 'EMLDQDDAFDLVLMDVMMPEMDGLEAMQKIRANPRHKNLPIIALTAKAMKDDRARCIEA' A
#
# COMPACT_ATOMS: atom_id res chain seq x y z
N GLU A 1 2.72 -13.33 -5.70
CA GLU A 1 2.86 -13.79 -7.10
C GLU A 1 3.28 -12.69 -8.06
N MET A 2 2.54 -11.59 -8.29
CA MET A 2 2.96 -10.55 -9.25
C MET A 2 4.11 -9.64 -8.76
N LEU A 3 4.29 -9.49 -7.45
CA LEU A 3 5.37 -8.71 -6.83
C LEU A 3 6.69 -9.49 -6.69
N ASP A 4 6.67 -10.81 -6.92
CA ASP A 4 7.83 -11.68 -6.74
C ASP A 4 8.65 -11.87 -8.03
N GLN A 5 8.12 -11.39 -9.16
CA GLN A 5 8.80 -11.38 -10.45
C GLN A 5 9.61 -10.08 -10.59
N ASP A 6 10.90 -10.18 -10.28
CA ASP A 6 11.92 -9.13 -10.34
C ASP A 6 11.77 -7.96 -9.34
N ASP A 7 12.90 -7.35 -8.96
CA ASP A 7 12.98 -6.06 -8.24
C ASP A 7 12.50 -4.87 -9.11
N ALA A 8 11.52 -5.11 -9.98
CA ALA A 8 11.19 -4.25 -11.12
C ALA A 8 10.23 -3.10 -10.79
N PHE A 9 9.80 -2.96 -9.54
CA PHE A 9 8.88 -1.91 -9.14
C PHE A 9 9.60 -0.86 -8.31
N ASP A 10 9.72 0.35 -8.86
CA ASP A 10 10.27 1.51 -8.15
C ASP A 10 9.22 2.20 -7.26
N LEU A 11 7.93 1.91 -7.47
CA LEU A 11 6.80 2.59 -6.84
C LEU A 11 5.51 1.76 -6.96
N VAL A 12 4.73 1.72 -5.89
CA VAL A 12 3.35 1.18 -5.90
C VAL A 12 2.35 2.32 -5.77
N LEU A 13 1.35 2.30 -6.64
CA LEU A 13 0.18 3.16 -6.54
C LEU A 13 -0.99 2.31 -6.02
N MET A 14 -1.46 2.59 -4.81
CA MET A 14 -2.42 1.78 -4.08
C MET A 14 -3.76 2.51 -3.95
N ASP A 15 -4.86 1.91 -4.36
CA ASP A 15 -6.19 2.43 -4.01
C ASP A 15 -6.59 1.93 -2.61
N VAL A 16 -6.97 2.85 -1.74
CA VAL A 16 -7.45 2.53 -0.39
C VAL A 16 -8.85 1.92 -0.43
N MET A 17 -9.70 2.35 -1.37
CA MET A 17 -11.09 1.89 -1.45
C MET A 17 -11.25 0.85 -2.56
N MET A 18 -10.83 -0.38 -2.27
CA MET A 18 -11.01 -1.53 -3.15
C MET A 18 -12.21 -2.41 -2.70
N PRO A 19 -12.92 -3.04 -3.65
CA PRO A 19 -13.85 -4.11 -3.31
C PRO A 19 -13.07 -5.32 -2.78
N GLU A 20 -13.67 -6.04 -1.82
CA GLU A 20 -13.13 -7.27 -1.20
C GLU A 20 -11.98 -7.11 -0.20
N MET A 21 -10.94 -6.32 -0.48
CA MET A 21 -9.79 -6.12 0.42
C MET A 21 -9.43 -4.63 0.55
N ASP A 22 -9.25 -4.13 1.77
CA ASP A 22 -8.82 -2.75 2.02
C ASP A 22 -7.38 -2.54 1.54
N GLY A 23 -7.11 -1.42 0.85
CA GLY A 23 -5.76 -1.07 0.40
C GLY A 23 -4.76 -0.96 1.56
N LEU A 24 -5.20 -0.64 2.77
CA LEU A 24 -4.34 -0.72 3.97
C LEU A 24 -3.88 -2.14 4.27
N GLU A 25 -4.78 -3.13 4.19
CA GLU A 25 -4.43 -4.52 4.43
C GLU A 25 -3.46 -5.04 3.35
N ALA A 26 -3.65 -4.62 2.10
CA ALA A 26 -2.72 -4.90 1.02
C ALA A 26 -1.33 -4.31 1.31
N MET A 27 -1.25 -3.05 1.76
CA MET A 27 0.02 -2.43 2.15
C MET A 27 0.73 -3.19 3.28
N GLN A 28 0.00 -3.64 4.29
CA GLN A 28 0.57 -4.45 5.38
C GLN A 28 1.15 -5.78 4.86
N LYS A 29 0.44 -6.47 3.96
CA LYS A 29 0.90 -7.70 3.32
C LYS A 29 2.15 -7.48 2.46
N ILE A 30 2.20 -6.36 1.72
CA ILE A 30 3.39 -5.98 0.93
C ILE A 30 4.57 -5.72 1.85
N ARG A 31 4.39 -4.94 2.93
CA ARG A 31 5.45 -4.60 3.90
C ARG A 31 5.91 -5.79 4.75
N ALA A 32 5.09 -6.83 4.90
CA ALA A 32 5.47 -8.06 5.60
C ALA A 32 6.59 -8.81 4.88
N ASN A 33 6.78 -8.60 3.57
CA ASN A 33 7.93 -9.09 2.83
C ASN A 33 9.14 -8.15 3.02
N PRO A 34 10.25 -8.61 3.63
CA PRO A 34 11.44 -7.76 3.83
C PRO A 34 11.99 -7.13 2.56
N ARG A 35 11.81 -7.78 1.39
CA ARG A 35 12.23 -7.27 0.08
C ARG A 35 11.52 -5.97 -0.30
N HIS A 36 10.28 -5.78 0.13
CA HIS A 36 9.46 -4.62 -0.23
C HIS A 36 9.34 -3.61 0.91
N LYS A 37 10.10 -3.77 2.00
CA LYS A 37 10.04 -2.87 3.15
C LYS A 37 10.34 -1.40 2.79
N ASN A 38 11.23 -1.20 1.82
CA ASN A 38 11.64 0.12 1.33
C ASN A 38 10.91 0.55 0.05
N LEU A 39 9.98 -0.28 -0.47
CA LEU A 39 9.23 0.04 -1.68
C LEU A 39 8.29 1.23 -1.38
N PRO A 40 8.43 2.37 -2.09
CA PRO A 40 7.53 3.50 -1.90
C PRO A 40 6.11 3.13 -2.30
N ILE A 41 5.12 3.49 -1.47
CA ILE A 41 3.70 3.27 -1.76
C ILE A 41 2.99 4.61 -1.67
N ILE A 42 2.31 5.02 -2.76
CA ILE A 42 1.43 6.17 -2.81
C ILE A 42 0.00 5.66 -2.71
N ALA A 43 -0.63 5.92 -1.56
CA ALA A 43 -2.04 5.62 -1.34
C ALA A 43 -2.92 6.69 -1.98
N LEU A 44 -3.78 6.28 -2.91
CA LEU A 44 -4.88 7.05 -3.47
C LEU A 44 -6.17 6.70 -2.73
N THR A 45 -6.91 7.71 -2.30
CA THR A 45 -8.25 7.55 -1.75
C THR A 45 -9.18 8.56 -2.39
N ALA A 46 -10.40 8.15 -2.74
CA ALA A 46 -11.44 9.08 -3.17
C ALA A 46 -12.09 9.85 -1.99
N LYS A 47 -11.75 9.50 -0.75
CA LYS A 47 -12.28 10.10 0.48
C LYS A 47 -11.14 10.75 1.27
N ALA A 48 -10.93 12.06 1.05
CA ALA A 48 -9.95 12.85 1.80
C ALA A 48 -10.49 13.24 3.19
N MET A 49 -10.80 12.27 4.05
CA MET A 49 -11.20 12.55 5.43
C MET A 49 -9.96 12.64 6.33
N LYS A 50 -9.90 13.68 7.17
CA LYS A 50 -8.74 14.04 8.00
C LYS A 50 -8.17 12.91 8.88
N ASP A 51 -9.00 11.93 9.25
CA ASP A 51 -8.59 10.77 10.05
C ASP A 51 -7.76 9.73 9.28
N ASP A 52 -7.88 9.66 7.95
CA ASP A 52 -7.13 8.69 7.13
C ASP A 52 -5.63 9.03 7.06
N ARG A 53 -5.30 10.31 7.20
CA ARG A 53 -3.90 10.77 7.21
C ARG A 53 -3.12 10.25 8.42
N ALA A 54 -3.74 10.18 9.59
CA ALA A 54 -3.07 9.71 10.81
C ALA A 54 -2.79 8.20 10.71
N ARG A 55 -3.78 7.42 10.25
CA ARG A 55 -3.66 5.97 10.09
C ARG A 55 -2.64 5.59 9.01
N CYS A 56 -2.49 6.38 7.95
CA CYS A 56 -1.47 6.15 6.92
C CYS A 56 -0.03 6.46 7.37
N ILE A 57 0.18 7.27 8.42
CA ILE A 57 1.51 7.56 8.97
C ILE A 57 1.95 6.48 9.95
N GLU A 58 1.00 5.85 10.66
CA GLU A 58 1.28 4.77 11.62
C GLU A 58 1.45 3.38 11.01
N ALA A 59 0.96 3.15 9.79
CA ALA A 59 0.99 1.85 9.09
C ALA A 59 2.26 1.64 8.24
#